data_AF-A0A1G5GD66-F1
#
_entry.id   AF-A0A1G5GD66-F1
#
_cell.length_a   1.000
_cell.length_b   1.000
_cell.length_c   1.000
_cell.angle_alpha   90.00
_cell.angle_beta   90.00
_cell.angle_gamma   90.00
#
_symmetry.space_group_name_H-M   'P 1'
#
loop_
_entity.id
_entity.type
_entity.pdbx_description
1 polymer ?
#
loop_
_entity_poly.entity_id
_entity_poly.type
_entity_poly.pdbx_seq_one_letter_code
_entity_poly.pdbx_strand_id
1 'polypeptide(L)'
;MEKTRLGVSVAVFGAFIYAAALFGGYTASTILVGYVLLMESNEWLKKTAVKALATLAFFSFLSLLVGLIPDAFGVISSLLRTFGLTVSFSFITDIFNVLSRVVSLLEDLVFAGLIFKSLNQGTIKIPVVDGIVEKYM
;
A
#
# COMPACT_ATOMS: atom_id res chain seq x y z
N MET A 1 3.11 -25.79 -12.00
CA MET A 1 2.91 -24.72 -11.01
C MET A 1 2.75 -25.35 -9.65
N GLU A 2 3.57 -24.94 -8.68
CA GLU A 2 3.37 -25.36 -7.28
C GLU A 2 2.02 -24.89 -6.75
N LYS A 3 1.40 -25.71 -5.92
CA LYS A 3 0.14 -25.42 -5.25
C LYS A 3 0.42 -25.06 -3.79
N THR A 4 -0.34 -24.12 -3.27
CA THR A 4 -0.37 -23.81 -1.83
C THR A 4 -1.00 -24.96 -1.06
N ARG A 5 -0.89 -24.94 0.27
CA ARG A 5 -1.57 -25.94 1.13
C ARG A 5 -3.10 -25.89 1.02
N LEU A 6 -3.65 -24.82 0.47
CA LEU A 6 -5.07 -24.64 0.16
C LEU A 6 -5.47 -25.23 -1.21
N GLY A 7 -4.53 -25.80 -1.96
CA GLY A 7 -4.78 -26.44 -3.27
C GLY A 7 -4.88 -25.46 -4.45
N VAL A 8 -4.73 -24.16 -4.20
CA VAL A 8 -4.70 -23.09 -5.23
C VAL A 8 -3.27 -22.94 -5.75
N SER A 9 -3.08 -22.48 -6.99
CA SER A 9 -1.73 -22.22 -7.48
C SER A 9 -1.06 -21.09 -6.68
N VAL A 10 0.24 -21.22 -6.43
CA VAL A 10 1.03 -20.19 -5.72
C VAL A 10 0.92 -18.83 -6.41
N ALA A 11 0.83 -18.81 -7.74
CA ALA A 11 0.67 -17.60 -8.54
C ALA A 11 -0.67 -16.88 -8.29
N VAL A 12 -1.78 -17.62 -8.30
CA VAL A 12 -3.11 -17.07 -8.05
C VAL A 12 -3.24 -16.63 -6.59
N PHE A 13 -2.64 -17.36 -5.67
CA PHE A 13 -2.63 -16.96 -4.26
C PHE A 13 -1.78 -15.69 -4.04
N GLY A 14 -0.65 -15.55 -4.73
CA GLY A 14 0.12 -14.30 -4.77
C GLY A 14 -0.70 -13.11 -5.28
N ALA A 15 -1.45 -13.31 -6.36
CA ALA A 15 -2.37 -12.29 -6.89
C ALA A 15 -3.45 -11.92 -5.87
N PHE A 16 -4.00 -12.91 -5.18
CA PHE A 16 -5.00 -12.71 -4.14
C PHE A 16 -4.45 -11.90 -2.96
N ILE A 17 -3.20 -12.11 -2.56
CA ILE A 17 -2.58 -11.32 -1.48
C ILE A 17 -2.43 -9.85 -1.88
N TYR A 18 -1.98 -9.57 -3.12
CA TYR A 18 -1.92 -8.19 -3.61
C TYR A 18 -3.29 -7.54 -3.72
N ALA A 19 -4.31 -8.27 -4.18
CA ALA A 19 -5.69 -7.78 -4.22
C ALA A 19 -6.23 -7.53 -2.81
N ALA A 20 -5.96 -8.40 -1.85
CA ALA A 20 -6.35 -8.22 -0.46
C ALA A 20 -5.65 -7.03 0.19
N ALA A 21 -4.39 -6.74 -0.18
CA ALA A 21 -3.71 -5.53 0.27
C ALA A 21 -4.36 -4.27 -0.31
N LEU A 22 -4.69 -4.26 -1.60
CA LEU A 22 -5.33 -3.12 -2.27
C LEU A 22 -6.74 -2.85 -1.73
N PHE A 23 -7.59 -3.88 -1.66
CA PHE A 23 -9.02 -3.71 -1.34
C PHE A 23 -9.35 -3.91 0.15
N GLY A 24 -8.61 -4.78 0.83
CA GLY A 24 -8.86 -5.15 2.22
C GLY A 24 -7.96 -4.42 3.22
N GLY A 25 -7.04 -3.58 2.73
CA GLY A 25 -6.12 -2.79 3.53
C GLY A 25 -5.27 -3.63 4.47
N TYR A 26 -4.90 -3.06 5.63
CA TYR A 26 -4.02 -3.70 6.60
C TYR A 26 -4.61 -4.95 7.26
N THR A 27 -5.92 -4.98 7.48
CA THR A 27 -6.58 -6.09 8.16
C THR A 27 -6.50 -7.37 7.34
N ALA A 28 -6.96 -7.33 6.08
CA ALA A 28 -6.96 -8.52 5.22
C ALA A 28 -5.52 -8.94 4.86
N SER A 29 -4.65 -7.98 4.54
CA SER A 29 -3.26 -8.27 4.19
C SER A 29 -2.49 -8.89 5.36
N THR A 30 -2.64 -8.39 6.59
CA THR A 30 -1.92 -8.92 7.75
C THR A 30 -2.33 -10.36 8.07
N ILE A 31 -3.62 -10.69 7.96
CA ILE A 31 -4.11 -12.06 8.15
C ILE A 31 -3.49 -13.00 7.11
N LEU A 32 -3.50 -12.60 5.83
CA LEU A 32 -2.95 -13.44 4.76
C LEU A 32 -1.44 -13.57 4.84
N VAL A 33 -0.73 -12.50 5.16
CA VAL A 33 0.73 -12.53 5.38
C VAL A 33 1.06 -13.45 6.55
N GLY A 34 0.35 -13.32 7.67
CA GLY A 34 0.50 -14.21 8.82
C GLY A 34 0.29 -15.68 8.45
N TYR A 35 -0.78 -15.98 7.71
CA TYR A 35 -1.04 -17.32 7.19
C TYR A 35 0.13 -17.83 6.33
N VAL A 36 0.57 -17.05 5.33
CA VAL A 36 1.62 -17.47 4.39
C VAL A 36 2.96 -17.70 5.11
N LEU A 37 3.34 -16.81 6.02
CA LEU A 37 4.61 -16.93 6.73
C LEU A 37 4.66 -18.17 7.64
N LEU A 38 3.54 -18.47 8.31
CA LEU A 38 3.44 -19.58 9.27
C LEU A 38 3.17 -20.93 8.59
N MET A 39 2.33 -20.98 7.56
CA MET A 39 1.80 -22.22 7.02
C MET A 39 2.38 -22.62 5.66
N GLU A 40 2.78 -21.67 4.81
CA GLU A 40 3.30 -22.00 3.48
C GLU A 40 4.81 -22.22 3.51
N SER A 41 5.31 -23.12 2.66
CA SER A 41 6.75 -23.41 2.52
C SER A 41 7.38 -22.70 1.32
N ASN A 42 6.57 -22.24 0.35
CA ASN A 42 7.07 -21.62 -0.86
C ASN A 42 7.70 -20.24 -0.56
N GLU A 43 8.98 -20.10 -0.87
CA GLU A 43 9.76 -18.90 -0.54
C GLU A 43 9.32 -17.67 -1.36
N TRP A 44 8.99 -17.86 -2.65
CA TRP A 44 8.48 -16.80 -3.51
C TRP A 44 7.16 -16.22 -2.98
N LEU A 45 6.30 -17.07 -2.41
CA LEU A 45 5.01 -16.68 -1.85
C LEU A 45 5.21 -15.89 -0.55
N LYS A 46 6.16 -16.30 0.30
CA LYS A 46 6.53 -15.53 1.51
C LYS A 46 7.06 -14.15 1.13
N LYS A 47 7.98 -14.09 0.16
CA LYS A 47 8.49 -12.85 -0.43
C LYS A 47 7.38 -11.96 -0.97
N THR A 48 6.45 -12.55 -1.72
CA THR A 48 5.27 -11.86 -2.26
C THR A 48 4.36 -11.32 -1.17
N ALA A 49 4.12 -12.09 -0.11
CA ALA A 49 3.25 -11.68 0.98
C ALA A 49 3.82 -10.47 1.73
N VAL A 50 5.09 -10.54 2.15
CA VAL A 50 5.74 -9.41 2.83
C VAL A 50 5.86 -8.21 1.89
N LYS A 51 6.14 -8.43 0.61
CA LYS A 51 6.18 -7.36 -0.38
C LYS A 51 4.84 -6.65 -0.53
N ALA A 52 3.71 -7.37 -0.54
CA ALA A 52 2.39 -6.76 -0.60
C ALA A 52 2.14 -5.81 0.58
N LEU A 53 2.47 -6.26 1.80
CA LEU A 53 2.31 -5.47 3.02
C LEU A 53 3.27 -4.27 3.06
N ALA A 54 4.53 -4.46 2.65
CA ALA A 54 5.51 -3.40 2.60
C ALA A 54 5.17 -2.34 1.53
N THR A 55 4.60 -2.76 0.39
CA THR A 55 4.11 -1.82 -0.64
C THR A 55 2.94 -0.99 -0.11
N LEU A 56 1.99 -1.62 0.58
CA LEU A 56 0.87 -0.92 1.24
C LEU A 56 1.38 0.11 2.26
N ALA A 57 2.35 -0.29 3.09
CA ALA A 57 2.99 0.58 4.08
C ALA A 57 3.69 1.79 3.43
N PHE A 58 4.39 1.57 2.32
CA PHE A 58 5.09 2.63 1.60
C PHE A 58 4.12 3.69 1.05
N PHE A 59 3.04 3.28 0.38
CA PHE A 59 2.06 4.22 -0.16
C PHE A 59 1.24 4.92 0.93
N SER A 60 0.93 4.23 2.03
CA SER A 60 0.30 4.85 3.20
C SER A 60 1.19 5.92 3.82
N PHE A 61 2.49 5.65 3.94
CA PHE A 61 3.45 6.63 4.44
C PHE A 61 3.57 7.83 3.49
N LEU A 62 3.62 7.60 2.18
CA LEU A 62 3.66 8.68 1.19
C LEU A 62 2.40 9.55 1.25
N SER A 63 1.23 8.93 1.36
CA SER A 63 -0.06 9.62 1.54
C SER A 63 -0.08 10.44 2.83
N LEU A 64 0.47 9.92 3.92
CA LEU A 64 0.62 10.64 5.18
C LEU A 64 1.50 11.89 5.02
N LEU A 65 2.64 11.78 4.34
CA LEU A 65 3.53 12.92 4.11
C LEU A 65 2.85 14.03 3.30
N VAL A 66 2.05 13.67 2.30
CA VAL A 66 1.31 14.62 1.47
C VAL A 66 0.16 15.26 2.26
N GLY A 67 -0.56 14.49 3.08
CA GLY A 67 -1.68 14.97 3.88
C GLY A 67 -1.30 15.86 5.07
N LEU A 68 -0.07 15.74 5.57
CA LEU A 68 0.38 16.47 6.77
C LEU A 68 0.30 17.99 6.61
N ILE A 69 0.59 18.51 5.41
CA ILE A 69 0.56 19.94 5.12
C ILE A 69 -0.86 20.52 5.15
N PRO A 70 -1.83 20.02 4.35
CA PRO A 70 -3.21 20.51 4.42
C PRO A 70 -3.83 20.29 5.81
N ASP A 71 -3.49 19.20 6.51
CA ASP A 71 -3.96 18.97 7.89
C ASP A 71 -3.47 20.06 8.85
N ALA A 72 -2.19 20.45 8.76
CA ALA A 72 -1.64 21.52 9.59
C ALA A 72 -2.34 22.87 9.33
N PHE A 73 -2.60 23.22 8.06
CA PHE A 73 -3.37 24.42 7.71
C PHE A 73 -4.84 24.32 8.18
N GLY A 74 -5.43 23.13 8.14
CA GLY A 74 -6.76 22.85 8.69
C GLY A 74 -6.84 23.13 10.19
N VAL A 75 -5.82 22.74 10.95
CA VAL A 75 -5.72 23.05 12.39
C VAL A 75 -5.62 24.56 12.62
N ILE A 76 -4.72 25.24 11.91
CA ILE A 76 -4.53 26.70 12.06
C ILE A 76 -5.81 27.46 11.73
N SER A 77 -6.46 27.13 10.62
CA SER A 77 -7.72 27.78 10.21
C SER A 77 -8.85 27.54 11.21
N SER A 78 -8.95 26.34 11.78
CA SER A 78 -9.93 26.00 12.83
C SER A 78 -9.68 26.78 14.12
N LEU A 79 -8.42 26.95 14.52
CA LEU A 79 -8.04 27.77 15.67
C LEU A 79 -8.41 29.24 15.45
N LEU A 80 -8.02 29.83 14.31
CA LEU A 80 -8.32 31.24 14.00
C LEU A 80 -9.83 31.51 13.94
N ARG A 81 -10.60 30.56 13.40
CA ARG A 81 -12.06 30.66 13.34
C ARG A 81 -12.71 30.70 14.73
N THR A 82 -12.09 30.07 15.74
CA THR A 82 -12.53 30.17 17.14
C THR A 82 -12.40 31.59 17.69
N PHE A 83 -11.44 32.37 17.17
CA PHE A 83 -11.26 33.80 17.49
C PHE A 83 -12.03 34.75 16.56
N GLY A 84 -12.90 34.22 15.70
CA GLY A 84 -13.67 35.01 14.72
C GLY A 84 -12.88 35.44 13.47
N LEU A 85 -11.64 34.98 13.31
CA LEU A 85 -10.81 35.25 12.14
C LEU A 85 -11.00 34.15 11.09
N THR A 86 -11.42 34.53 9.89
CA THR A 86 -11.56 33.60 8.76
C THR A 86 -10.37 33.74 7.84
N VAL A 87 -9.49 32.74 7.85
CA VAL A 87 -8.35 32.65 6.93
C VAL A 87 -8.50 31.37 6.12
N SER A 88 -8.49 31.51 4.79
CA SER A 88 -8.60 30.39 3.86
C SER A 88 -7.29 30.15 3.14
N PHE A 89 -6.88 28.88 3.09
CA PHE A 89 -5.71 28.39 2.35
C PHE A 89 -6.13 27.48 1.18
N SER A 90 -7.21 27.84 0.46
CA SER A 90 -7.82 27.02 -0.60
C SER A 90 -6.81 26.57 -1.67
N PHE A 91 -5.99 27.48 -2.18
CA PHE A 91 -5.00 27.16 -3.22
C PHE A 91 -4.01 26.07 -2.79
N ILE A 92 -3.49 26.15 -1.56
CA ILE A 92 -2.57 25.15 -1.00
C ILE A 92 -3.31 23.82 -0.86
N THR A 93 -4.50 23.85 -0.26
CA THR A 93 -5.31 22.65 -0.03
C THR A 93 -5.62 21.93 -1.36
N ASP A 94 -5.97 22.66 -2.42
CA ASP A 94 -6.27 22.09 -3.73
C ASP A 94 -5.05 21.43 -4.39
N ILE A 95 -3.86 22.05 -4.30
CA ILE A 95 -2.62 21.45 -4.81
C ILE A 95 -2.31 20.14 -4.09
N PHE A 96 -2.38 20.12 -2.76
CA PHE A 96 -2.10 18.92 -1.97
C PHE A 96 -3.17 17.83 -2.15
N ASN A 97 -4.42 18.22 -2.40
CA ASN A 97 -5.49 17.29 -2.78
C ASN A 97 -5.19 16.63 -4.14
N VAL A 98 -4.73 17.39 -5.14
CA VAL A 98 -4.29 16.82 -6.42
C VAL A 98 -3.12 15.88 -6.21
N LEU A 99 -2.13 16.25 -5.41
CA LEU A 99 -0.97 15.40 -5.12
C LEU A 99 -1.39 14.09 -4.43
N SER A 100 -2.32 14.16 -3.47
CA SER A 100 -2.86 12.99 -2.79
C SER A 100 -3.55 12.04 -3.77
N ARG A 101 -4.36 12.58 -4.70
CA ARG A 101 -5.00 11.79 -5.75
C ARG A 101 -4.00 11.12 -6.68
N VAL A 102 -2.91 11.80 -7.02
CA VAL A 102 -1.82 11.22 -7.82
C VAL A 102 -1.18 10.05 -7.07
N VAL A 103 -0.89 10.20 -5.77
CA VAL A 103 -0.33 9.12 -4.95
C VAL A 103 -1.26 7.92 -4.91
N SER A 104 -2.56 8.12 -4.64
CA SER A 104 -3.54 7.03 -4.61
C SER A 104 -3.67 6.35 -5.97
N LEU A 105 -3.68 7.11 -7.07
CA LEU A 105 -3.75 6.55 -8.42
C LEU A 105 -2.50 5.71 -8.74
N LEU A 106 -1.32 6.16 -8.30
CA LEU A 106 -0.08 5.38 -8.45
C LEU A 106 -0.11 4.09 -7.62
N GLU A 107 -0.65 4.13 -6.39
CA GLU A 107 -0.85 2.94 -5.55
C GLU A 107 -1.70 1.90 -6.28
N ASP A 108 -2.87 2.32 -6.79
CA ASP A 108 -3.80 1.47 -7.52
C ASP A 108 -3.14 0.84 -8.76
N LEU A 109 -2.40 1.63 -9.53
CA LEU A 109 -1.69 1.13 -10.72
C LEU A 109 -0.58 0.14 -10.37
N VAL A 110 0.19 0.40 -9.30
CA VAL A 110 1.25 -0.50 -8.86
C VAL A 110 0.67 -1.82 -8.37
N PHE A 111 -0.39 -1.79 -7.55
CA PHE A 111 -1.04 -3.01 -7.10
C PHE A 111 -1.71 -3.76 -8.25
N ALA A 112 -2.39 -3.08 -9.17
CA ALA A 112 -2.94 -3.71 -10.37
C ALA A 112 -1.84 -4.42 -11.16
N GLY A 113 -0.71 -3.74 -11.41
CA GLY A 113 0.44 -4.34 -12.08
C GLY A 113 1.03 -5.55 -11.35
N LEU A 114 1.12 -5.50 -10.01
CA LEU A 114 1.58 -6.62 -9.19
C LEU A 114 0.63 -7.81 -9.25
N ILE A 115 -0.69 -7.57 -9.19
CA ILE A 115 -1.72 -8.60 -9.35
C ILE A 115 -1.53 -9.31 -10.70
N PHE A 116 -1.52 -8.57 -11.81
CA PHE A 116 -1.36 -9.16 -13.15
C PHE A 116 -0.06 -9.93 -13.29
N LYS A 117 1.05 -9.39 -12.78
CA LYS A 117 2.37 -10.00 -12.94
C LYS A 117 2.56 -11.25 -12.06
N SER A 118 1.92 -11.28 -10.90
CA SER A 118 1.97 -12.41 -9.97
C SER A 118 1.31 -13.68 -10.51
N LEU A 119 0.36 -13.55 -11.47
CA LEU A 119 -0.27 -14.70 -12.15
C LEU A 119 0.75 -15.56 -12.92
N ASN A 120 1.88 -14.98 -13.33
CA ASN A 120 2.99 -15.67 -13.95
C ASN A 120 4.18 -15.87 -13.00
N GLN A 121 3.94 -15.80 -11.68
CA GLN A 121 4.98 -15.77 -10.64
C GLN A 121 6.01 -14.64 -10.82
N GLY A 122 5.66 -13.60 -11.58
CA GLY A 122 6.51 -12.42 -11.76
C GLY A 122 6.25 -11.37 -10.70
N THR A 123 7.19 -10.43 -10.57
CA THR A 123 7.05 -9.28 -9.66
C THR A 123 7.51 -7.99 -10.33
N ILE A 124 6.91 -6.85 -9.98
CA ILE A 124 7.35 -5.52 -10.44
C ILE A 124 8.45 -5.06 -9.49
N LYS A 125 9.59 -4.60 -10.02
CA LYS A 125 10.66 -4.09 -9.17
C LYS A 125 10.26 -2.73 -8.59
N ILE A 126 10.21 -2.65 -7.27
CA ILE A 126 9.99 -1.42 -6.51
C ILE A 126 11.23 -1.26 -5.62
N PRO A 127 12.26 -0.53 -6.05
CA PRO A 127 13.59 -0.58 -5.44
C PRO A 127 13.60 -0.34 -3.93
N VAL A 128 12.76 0.59 -3.45
CA VAL A 128 12.65 0.93 -2.03
C VAL A 128 12.03 -0.21 -1.22
N VAL A 129 10.97 -0.84 -1.74
CA VAL A 129 10.28 -1.95 -1.08
C VAL A 129 11.13 -3.22 -1.16
N ASP A 130 11.67 -3.52 -2.34
CA ASP A 130 12.49 -4.70 -2.59
C ASP A 130 13.74 -4.70 -1.70
N GLY A 131 14.40 -3.54 -1.53
CA GLY A 131 15.55 -3.43 -0.63
C GLY A 131 15.21 -3.69 0.85
N ILE A 132 13.98 -3.37 1.29
CA ILE A 132 13.53 -3.70 2.65
C ILE A 132 13.22 -5.20 2.75
N VAL A 133 12.49 -5.75 1.79
CA VAL A 133 12.10 -7.17 1.79
C VAL A 133 13.33 -8.08 1.74
N GLU A 134 14.29 -7.81 0.85
CA GLU A 134 15.53 -8.59 0.71
C GLU A 134 16.45 -8.49 1.93
N LYS A 135 16.39 -7.39 2.68
CA LYS A 135 17.22 -7.20 3.88
C LYS A 135 16.72 -8.04 5.07
N TYR A 136 15.42 -8.31 5.14
CA TYR A 136 14.79 -8.94 6.31
C TYR A 136 14.20 -10.34 6.05
N MET A 137 14.32 -10.87 4.83
CA MET A 137 13.95 -12.25 4.46
C MET A 137 14.96 -12.90 3.53
#